data_AF-A0A1Y2EIF4-F1
#
_entry.id   AF-A0A1Y2EIF4-F1
#
_cell.length_a   1.000
_cell.length_b   1.000
_cell.length_c   1.000
_cell.angle_alpha   90.00
_cell.angle_beta   90.00
_cell.angle_gamma   90.00
#
_symmetry.space_group_name_H-M   'P 1'
#
loop_
_entity.id
_entity.type
_entity.pdbx_description
1 polymer ?
#
loop_
_entity_poly.entity_id
_entity_poly.type
_entity_poly.pdbx_seq_one_letter_code
_entity_poly.pdbx_strand_id
1 'polypeptide(L)' 'MLMDSMLYRGILAIGHQEFTNSYIYGINGDWIVRDDENLIWLPLNYRPSAWTVLLGAFAIGCPSGRVWICKLLQKK' A
#
# COMPACT_ATOMS: atom_id res chain seq x y z
N MET A 1 -20.27 -9.95 -1.17
CA MET A 1 -20.81 -9.35 0.06
C MET A 1 -19.89 -9.54 1.28
N LEU A 2 -18.59 -9.81 1.11
CA LEU A 2 -17.60 -9.91 2.20
C LEU A 2 -16.36 -9.01 2.01
N MET A 3 -16.31 -8.22 0.92
CA MET A 3 -15.17 -7.33 0.62
C MET A 3 -15.47 -5.85 0.93
N ASP A 4 -16.72 -5.49 1.22
CA ASP A 4 -17.12 -4.09 1.45
C ASP A 4 -16.86 -3.59 2.88
N SER A 5 -16.61 -4.47 3.86
CA SER A 5 -16.45 -4.05 5.26
C SER A 5 -15.03 -3.66 5.66
N MET A 6 -14.01 -3.98 4.85
CA MET A 6 -12.61 -3.66 5.16
C MET A 6 -12.07 -2.41 4.44
N LEU A 7 -12.89 -1.78 3.59
CA LEU A 7 -12.44 -0.71 2.70
C LEU A 7 -12.79 0.72 3.18
N TYR A 8 -13.59 0.88 4.24
CA TYR A 8 -14.12 2.21 4.61
C TYR A 8 -13.55 2.83 5.88
N ARG A 9 -12.55 2.22 6.51
CA ARG A 9 -11.83 2.86 7.61
C ARG A 9 -10.37 2.86 7.25
N GLY A 10 -9.87 4.05 6.89
CA GLY A 10 -8.45 4.29 6.79
C GLY A 10 -7.77 3.73 8.04
N ILE A 11 -6.61 3.13 7.83
CA ILE A 11 -5.79 2.36 8.78
C ILE A 11 -6.13 0.86 8.74
N LEU A 12 -5.10 0.08 8.39
CA LEU A 12 -4.93 -1.35 8.65
C LEU A 12 -5.44 -2.39 7.61
N ALA A 13 -4.75 -2.49 6.47
CA ALA A 13 -4.46 -3.81 5.91
C ALA A 13 -3.21 -4.35 6.64
N ILE A 14 -3.36 -4.97 7.83
CA ILE A 14 -2.25 -5.74 8.40
C ILE A 14 -2.11 -7.00 7.55
N GLY A 15 -1.15 -7.01 6.63
CA GLY A 15 -0.55 -8.27 6.23
C GLY A 15 0.20 -8.82 7.44
N HIS A 16 -0.39 -9.77 8.16
CA HIS A 16 0.33 -10.50 9.21
C HIS A 16 1.41 -11.35 8.55
N GLN A 17 2.63 -10.83 8.50
CA GLN A 17 3.81 -11.60 8.11
C GLN A 17 4.70 -11.78 9.33
N GLU A 18 4.66 -12.98 9.91
CA GLU A 18 5.62 -13.42 10.92
C GLU A 18 7.00 -13.56 10.28
N PHE A 19 7.86 -12.54 10.37
CA PHE A 19 9.29 -12.70 10.67
C PHE A 19 10.00 -11.35 10.91
N THR A 20 10.32 -11.10 12.19
CA THR A 20 11.42 -10.29 12.77
C THR A 20 11.67 -8.82 12.40
N ASN A 21 10.99 -8.19 11.43
CA ASN A 21 10.98 -6.73 11.24
C ASN A 21 9.63 -6.27 10.68
N SER A 22 8.63 -6.11 11.56
CA SER A 22 7.26 -5.73 11.18
C SER A 22 7.19 -4.24 10.88
N TYR A 23 7.42 -3.87 9.62
CA TYR A 23 7.13 -2.53 9.12
C TYR A 23 5.69 -2.47 8.61
N ILE A 24 4.94 -1.43 8.99
CA ILE A 24 3.58 -1.17 8.53
C ILE A 24 3.66 -0.40 7.22
N TYR A 25 3.14 -0.99 6.15
CA TYR A 25 3.11 -0.39 4.82
C TYR A 25 1.70 0.13 4.50
N GLY A 26 1.59 1.32 3.92
CA GLY A 26 0.30 1.88 3.55
C GLY A 26 0.37 2.99 2.51
N ILE A 27 -0.78 3.60 2.26
CA ILE A 27 -0.91 4.81 1.46
C ILE A 27 -1.59 5.88 2.31
N ASN A 28 -0.98 7.05 2.42
CA ASN A 28 -1.51 8.22 3.11
C ASN A 28 -1.56 9.42 2.16
N GLY A 29 -2.77 9.78 1.73
CA GLY A 29 -2.98 10.81 0.72
C GLY A 29 -2.22 10.49 -0.57
N ASP A 30 -1.19 11.29 -0.85
CA ASP A 30 -0.40 11.22 -2.08
C ASP A 30 0.91 10.45 -1.91
N TRP A 31 1.08 9.70 -0.82
CA TRP A 31 2.32 9.02 -0.48
C TRP A 31 2.11 7.54 -0.17
N ILE A 32 3.06 6.71 -0.61
CA ILE A 32 3.32 5.41 0.00
C ILE A 32 4.11 5.65 1.27
N VAL A 33 3.65 5.07 2.38
CA VAL A 33 4.24 5.23 3.70
C VAL A 33 4.76 3.91 4.27
N ARG A 34 5.76 4.02 5.14
CA ARG A 34 6.23 2.96 6.03
C ARG A 34 6.30 3.52 7.44
N ASP A 35 5.58 2.91 8.38
CA ASP A 35 5.51 3.36 9.79
C ASP A 35 5.23 4.86 9.90
N ASP A 36 4.25 5.34 9.13
CA ASP A 36 3.85 6.75 8.99
C ASP A 36 4.89 7.69 8.36
N GLU A 37 6.04 7.19 7.92
CA GLU A 37 7.03 7.95 7.16
C GLU A 37 6.77 7.89 5.64
N ASN A 38 6.80 9.06 5.00
CA ASN A 38 6.64 9.19 3.55
C ASN A 38 7.85 8.59 2.79
N LEU A 39 7.62 7.56 1.98
CA LEU A 39 8.65 6.91 1.18
C LEU A 39 8.63 7.34 -0.29
N ILE A 40 7.46 7.24 -0.94
CA ILE A 40 7.31 7.46 -2.38
C ILE A 40 6.12 8.37 -2.62
N TRP A 41 6.35 9.50 -3.26
CA TRP A 41 5.27 10.37 -3.72
C TRP A 41 4.60 9.78 -4.96
N LEU A 42 3.28 9.79 -4.99
CA LEU A 42 2.45 9.30 -6.08
C LEU A 42 2.00 10.47 -6.97
N PRO A 43 2.47 10.52 -8.23
CA PRO A 43 1.91 11.43 -9.22
C PRO A 43 0.41 11.17 -9.42
N LEU A 44 -0.30 12.18 -9.91
CA LEU A 44 -1.77 12.15 -10.02
C LEU A 44 -2.32 10.92 -10.74
N ASN A 45 -1.66 10.48 -11.82
CA ASN A 45 -2.05 9.31 -12.61
C ASN A 45 -1.77 7.95 -11.95
N TYR A 46 -1.12 7.94 -10.78
CA TYR A 46 -0.84 6.75 -9.97
C TYR A 46 -1.57 6.77 -8.62
N ARG A 47 -2.38 7.80 -8.34
CA ARG A 47 -3.16 7.83 -7.10
C ARG A 47 -4.26 6.76 -7.16
N PRO A 48 -4.27 5.80 -6.20
CA PRO A 48 -5.19 4.67 -6.28
C PRO A 48 -6.61 5.06 -5.92
N SER A 49 -7.57 4.49 -6.65
CA SER A 49 -8.91 4.23 -6.11
C SER A 49 -8.96 2.92 -5.31
N ALA A 50 -8.05 1.99 -5.61
CA ALA A 50 -7.89 0.71 -4.92
C ALA A 50 -6.41 0.30 -4.87
N TRP A 51 -5.97 -0.30 -3.78
CA TRP A 51 -4.60 -0.78 -3.58
C TRP A 51 -4.56 -1.98 -2.64
N THR A 52 -3.46 -2.74 -2.69
CA THR A 52 -3.18 -3.84 -1.75
C THR A 52 -1.67 -3.98 -1.52
N VAL A 53 -1.31 -4.57 -0.38
CA VAL A 53 0.08 -4.86 -0.01
C VAL A 53 0.26 -6.34 0.31
N LEU A 54 1.30 -6.94 -0.24
CA LEU A 54 1.67 -8.34 0.02
C LEU A 54 3.19 -8.48 -0.01
N LEU A 55 3.77 -9.03 1.07
CA LEU A 55 5.21 -9.31 1.18
C LEU A 55 6.12 -8.10 0.85
N GLY A 56 5.73 -6.89 1.28
CA GLY A 56 6.47 -5.65 0.99
C GLY A 56 6.36 -5.16 -0.46
N ALA A 57 5.44 -5.72 -1.24
CA ALA A 57 5.08 -5.23 -2.57
C ALA A 57 3.69 -4.58 -2.55
N PHE A 58 3.59 -3.42 -3.19
CA PHE A 58 2.33 -2.71 -3.43
C PHE A 58 1.82 -3.04 -4.83
N ALA A 59 0.51 -3.26 -4.93
CA ALA A 59 -0.22 -3.21 -6.19
C ALA A 59 -1.25 -2.08 -6.12
N ILE A 60 -1.19 -1.16 -7.07
CA ILE A 60 -1.99 0.07 -7.12
C ILE A 60 -2.79 0.05 -8.42
N GLY A 61 -4.12 0.14 -8.31
CA GLY A 61 -5.00 0.35 -9.46
C GLY A 61 -5.01 1.82 -9.85
N CYS A 62 -4.57 2.14 -11.06
CA CYS A 62 -4.49 3.51 -11.56
C CYS A 62 -5.77 3.91 -12.34
N PRO A 63 -6.11 5.21 -12.40
CA PRO A 63 -7.24 5.71 -13.20
C PRO A 63 -7.21 5.32 -14.69
N SER A 64 -6.01 5.03 -15.22
CA SER A 64 -5.83 4.57 -16.60
C SER A 64 -6.28 3.11 -16.86
N GLY A 65 -6.72 2.39 -15.82
CA GLY A 65 -7.02 0.95 -15.90
C GLY A 65 -5.78 0.06 -15.81
N ARG A 66 -4.58 0.64 -15.64
CA ARG A 66 -3.34 -0.11 -15.41
C ARG A 66 -3.14 -0.43 -13.93
N VAL A 67 -2.40 -1.49 -13.64
CA VAL A 67 -1.91 -1.79 -12.29
C VAL A 67 -0.43 -1.48 -12.22
N TRP A 68 -0.03 -0.65 -11.26
CA TRP A 68 1.37 -0.40 -10.96
C TRP A 68 1.80 -1.28 -9.78
N ILE A 69 2.89 -2.02 -9.96
CA ILE A 69 3.45 -2.92 -8.94
C ILE A 69 4.82 -2.39 -8.52
N CYS A 70 5.00 -2.18 -7.21
CA CYS A 70 6.25 -1.68 -6.64
C CYS A 70 6.70 -2.59 -5.50
N LYS A 71 7.91 -3.14 -5.58
CA LYS A 71 8.50 -3.93 -4.50
C LYS A 71 9.48 -3.06 -3.71
N LEU A 72 9.24 -2.91 -2.41
CA LEU A 72 10.15 -2.20 -1.54
C LEU A 72 11.30 -3.13 -1.15
N LEU A 73 12.53 -2.68 -1.40
CA LEU A 73 13.73 -3.40 -0.98
C LEU A 73 14.03 -3.03 0.47
N GLN A 74 14.23 -4.05 1.30
CA GLN A 74 14.77 -3.85 2.65
C GLN A 74 16.26 -3.58 2.53
N LYS A 75 16.73 -2.48 3.13
CA LYS A 75 18.17 -2.32 3.37
C LYS A 75 18.55 -3.32 4.47
N LYS A 76 19.57 -4.13 4.17
CA LYS A 76 20.25 -4.96 5.17
C LYS A 76 21.02 -4.09 6.15
#